data_AF-Q8FQ13-F1
#
_entry.id   AF-Q8FQ13-F1
#
_cell.length_a   1.000
_cell.length_b   1.000
_cell.length_c   1.000
_cell.angle_alpha   90.00
_cell.angle_beta   90.00
_cell.angle_gamma   90.00
#
_symmetry.space_group_name_H-M   'P 1'
#
loop_
_entity.id
_entity.type
_entity.pdbx_description
1 polymer ?
#
loop_
_entity_poly.entity_id
_entity_poly.type
_entity_poly.pdbx_seq_one_letter_code
_entity_poly.pdbx_strand_id
1 'polypeptide(L)'
;MRPSAENPRKSEATVTTPGRFASGAIDLGEVKARAEARQKNHEAGPASHGIATSITVTMDNLENEVLRRSIQVPVIVLIGTSRSPVSEQLRTDFTTLADKSGLSFIFAYVDADTTPDVAQVFGVQGLPTTIAVAAGRPLADFQGGQPAEAIEQWVNSVIQAVGPQLEGLPEGAPAAESVAPEDPRLDAATDALNTGNFEEAIRIYEEILAEEPKNTEIKQARDIAMLMSRLGSTPGDTDVIAEADADPGDPDKVFAAADAEIVAGNPEAAFNRLIALLTRTAGKEKDAVKNRLIELFGLFDATDPRVLSARGRMASALY
;
A
#
# COMPACT_ATOMS: atom_id res chain seq x y z
N MET A 1 95.45 20.34 -3.30
CA MET A 1 94.90 18.97 -3.36
C MET A 1 93.74 18.89 -2.36
N ARG A 2 92.50 19.07 -2.84
CA ARG A 2 91.20 18.70 -2.22
C ARG A 2 90.81 19.32 -0.83
N PRO A 3 89.53 19.32 -0.40
CA PRO A 3 88.35 19.87 -1.07
C PRO A 3 87.21 20.40 -0.11
N SER A 4 86.15 20.94 -0.71
CA SER A 4 84.69 20.72 -0.52
C SER A 4 83.96 20.73 0.85
N ALA A 5 82.86 21.52 0.89
CA ALA A 5 81.42 21.18 0.96
C ALA A 5 80.95 20.12 2.00
N GLU A 6 79.73 20.06 2.60
CA GLU A 6 78.41 20.62 2.31
C GLU A 6 77.49 20.32 3.53
N ASN A 7 76.85 21.36 4.12
CA ASN A 7 75.41 21.47 4.49
C ASN A 7 74.75 20.58 5.59
N PRO A 8 73.46 20.79 5.98
CA PRO A 8 73.02 21.65 7.09
C PRO A 8 72.10 20.94 8.11
N ARG A 9 71.72 21.62 9.21
CA ARG A 9 70.45 21.36 9.93
C ARG A 9 69.83 22.68 10.44
N LYS A 10 68.63 23.00 9.93
CA LYS A 10 67.68 23.96 10.52
C LYS A 10 66.66 23.17 11.34
N SER A 11 66.31 23.66 12.53
CA SER A 11 65.11 23.27 13.26
C SER A 11 64.53 24.51 13.97
N GLU A 12 63.59 25.19 13.34
CA GLU A 12 62.67 26.11 14.01
C GLU A 12 61.36 25.37 14.20
N ALA A 13 60.93 25.23 15.46
CA ALA A 13 59.64 24.69 15.83
C ALA A 13 58.67 25.86 16.06
N THR A 14 57.65 25.96 15.22
CA THR A 14 56.47 26.81 15.43
C THR A 14 55.25 25.90 15.65
N VAL A 15 54.54 26.09 16.75
CA VAL A 15 53.28 25.39 17.08
C VAL A 15 52.24 26.41 17.57
N THR A 16 51.28 26.69 16.68
CA THR A 16 49.81 26.55 16.85
C THR A 16 48.96 27.64 17.59
N THR A 17 48.32 28.50 16.77
CA THR A 17 46.84 28.71 16.57
C THR A 17 45.99 29.35 17.70
N PRO A 18 44.81 30.03 17.47
CA PRO A 18 44.02 30.30 16.23
C PRO A 18 43.58 31.75 15.97
N GLY A 19 43.02 31.98 14.77
CA GLY A 19 42.12 33.09 14.47
C GLY A 19 41.76 33.25 13.00
N ARG A 20 41.19 32.22 12.35
CA ARG A 20 40.61 32.34 11.00
C ARG A 20 39.13 32.69 11.11
N PHE A 21 38.79 33.97 10.90
CA PHE A 21 37.48 34.34 10.36
C PHE A 21 37.62 34.43 8.85
N ALA A 22 37.39 33.30 8.17
CA ALA A 22 37.03 33.30 6.75
C ALA A 22 35.52 33.06 6.71
N SER A 23 34.78 34.14 6.62
CA SER A 23 33.38 34.15 6.23
C SER A 23 33.26 33.47 4.86
N GLY A 24 32.87 32.20 4.86
CA GLY A 24 32.54 31.47 3.65
C GLY A 24 31.38 32.18 2.96
N ALA A 25 31.63 32.66 1.74
CA ALA A 25 30.57 33.13 0.88
C ALA A 25 29.59 31.98 0.68
N ILE A 26 28.39 32.14 1.23
CA ILE A 26 27.27 31.24 0.95
C ILE A 26 26.95 31.46 -0.52
N ASP A 27 27.22 30.47 -1.35
CA ASP A 27 26.79 30.50 -2.73
C ASP A 27 25.25 30.40 -2.76
N LEU A 28 24.62 31.56 -2.96
CA LEU A 28 23.17 31.68 -3.03
C LEU A 28 22.60 30.85 -4.19
N GLY A 29 23.42 30.45 -5.17
CA GLY A 29 23.07 29.53 -6.24
C GLY A 29 22.87 28.09 -5.75
N GLU A 30 23.72 27.58 -4.87
CA GLU A 30 23.54 26.25 -4.26
C GLU A 30 22.38 26.22 -3.28
N VAL A 31 22.16 27.31 -2.53
CA VAL A 31 21.01 27.45 -1.63
C VAL A 31 19.71 27.51 -2.43
N LYS A 32 19.71 28.21 -3.58
CA LYS A 32 18.57 28.26 -4.49
C LYS A 32 18.32 26.93 -5.17
N ALA A 33 19.37 26.22 -5.61
CA ALA A 33 19.24 24.88 -6.19
C ALA A 33 18.72 23.85 -5.16
N ARG A 34 19.13 23.94 -3.89
CA ARG A 34 18.55 23.14 -2.78
C ARG A 34 17.12 23.54 -2.45
N ALA A 35 16.79 24.83 -2.53
CA ALA A 35 15.43 25.32 -2.35
C ALA A 35 14.51 24.86 -3.48
N GLU A 36 14.97 24.91 -4.73
CA GLU A 36 14.27 24.43 -5.93
C GLU A 36 14.17 22.90 -5.96
N ALA A 37 15.16 22.15 -5.46
CA ALA A 37 15.05 20.71 -5.28
C ALA A 37 14.08 20.34 -4.13
N ARG A 38 14.08 21.11 -3.04
CA ARG A 38 13.08 20.99 -1.97
C ARG A 38 11.68 21.39 -2.44
N GLN A 39 11.56 22.39 -3.32
CA GLN A 39 10.30 22.82 -3.91
C GLN A 39 9.79 21.84 -4.95
N LYS A 40 10.64 21.24 -5.80
CA LYS A 40 10.23 20.12 -6.66
C LYS A 40 9.78 18.90 -5.84
N ASN A 41 10.37 18.67 -4.67
CA ASN A 41 9.91 17.66 -3.72
C ASN A 41 8.68 18.10 -2.86
N HIS A 42 8.29 19.38 -2.89
CA HIS A 42 7.10 19.93 -2.20
C HIS A 42 5.97 20.35 -3.16
N GLU A 43 6.21 20.33 -4.48
CA GLU A 43 5.19 20.45 -5.53
C GLU A 43 4.52 19.10 -5.81
N ALA A 44 5.04 18.01 -5.23
CA ALA A 44 4.16 17.00 -4.67
C ALA A 44 3.55 17.61 -3.39
N GLY A 45 2.35 18.18 -3.50
CA GLY A 45 1.55 18.61 -2.35
C GLY A 45 1.30 17.45 -1.37
N PRO A 46 0.42 17.59 -0.36
CA PRO A 46 -0.01 16.47 0.45
C PRO A 46 -0.86 15.54 -0.42
N ALA A 47 -0.19 14.77 -1.27
CA ALA A 47 -0.76 13.69 -2.04
C ALA A 47 -1.12 12.60 -1.03
N SER A 48 -2.31 12.04 -1.22
CA SER A 48 -2.77 10.74 -0.73
C SER A 48 -1.66 9.89 -0.10
N HIS A 49 -1.89 9.33 1.08
CA HIS A 49 -1.05 8.31 1.70
C HIS A 49 -1.07 7.01 0.87
N GLY A 50 -0.56 7.06 -0.37
CA GLY A 50 -0.38 5.94 -1.26
C GLY A 50 1.00 5.34 -1.07
N ILE A 51 1.07 4.01 -0.96
CA ILE A 51 2.33 3.29 -0.84
C ILE A 51 3.03 3.30 -2.20
N ALA A 52 4.27 3.78 -2.25
CA ALA A 52 5.08 3.80 -3.48
C ALA A 52 5.52 2.37 -3.87
N THR A 53 5.34 2.02 -5.14
CA THR A 53 5.78 0.74 -5.76
C THR A 53 7.30 0.64 -5.85
N SER A 54 7.98 1.78 -6.04
CA SER A 54 9.43 1.89 -6.10
C SER A 54 9.94 3.00 -5.20
N ILE A 55 11.04 2.72 -4.49
CA ILE A 55 11.64 3.65 -3.52
C ILE A 55 13.16 3.68 -3.65
N THR A 56 13.77 4.81 -3.29
CA THR A 56 15.21 4.89 -3.07
C THR A 56 15.49 4.77 -1.58
N VAL A 57 16.38 3.87 -1.22
CA VAL A 57 16.73 3.54 0.16
C VAL A 57 17.98 4.29 0.60
N THR A 58 17.91 4.82 1.80
CA THR A 58 18.98 5.51 2.52
C THR A 58 19.03 4.94 3.95
N MET A 59 20.05 5.30 4.73
CA MET A 59 20.13 4.85 6.11
C MET A 59 18.92 5.31 6.95
N ASP A 60 18.35 6.47 6.63
CA ASP A 60 17.24 7.07 7.38
C ASP A 60 15.91 6.32 7.18
N ASN A 61 15.72 5.65 6.03
CA ASN A 61 14.46 4.98 5.68
C ASN A 61 14.57 3.45 5.57
N LEU A 62 15.78 2.88 5.62
CA LEU A 62 16.05 1.44 5.50
C LEU A 62 15.19 0.58 6.43
N GLU A 63 15.11 0.95 7.71
CA GLU A 63 14.34 0.19 8.70
C GLU A 63 12.84 0.16 8.33
N ASN A 64 12.29 1.31 7.94
CA ASN A 64 10.86 1.45 7.73
C ASN A 64 10.44 0.86 6.39
N GLU A 65 11.20 1.19 5.34
CA GLU A 65 10.82 0.93 3.96
C GLU A 65 11.32 -0.42 3.42
N VAL A 66 12.32 -1.03 4.08
CA VAL A 66 12.78 -2.38 3.73
C VAL A 66 12.43 -3.37 4.82
N LEU A 67 12.91 -3.17 6.06
CA LEU A 67 12.76 -4.20 7.10
C LEU A 67 11.31 -4.34 7.56
N ARG A 68 10.67 -3.25 8.00
CA ARG A 68 9.26 -3.31 8.43
C ARG A 68 8.33 -3.64 7.27
N ARG A 69 8.55 -3.02 6.10
CA ARG A 69 7.74 -3.28 4.90
C ARG A 69 7.82 -4.75 4.46
N SER A 70 8.98 -5.41 4.62
CA SER A 70 9.16 -6.82 4.28
C SER A 70 8.29 -7.79 5.09
N ILE A 71 7.72 -7.36 6.23
CA ILE A 71 6.76 -8.14 7.02
C ILE A 71 5.38 -8.14 6.35
N GLN A 72 5.05 -7.07 5.62
CA GLN A 72 3.77 -6.88 4.95
C GLN A 72 3.78 -7.43 3.53
N VAL A 73 4.86 -7.17 2.78
CA VAL A 73 4.97 -7.42 1.35
C VAL A 73 6.44 -7.70 1.02
N PRO A 74 6.78 -8.60 0.06
CA PRO A 74 8.17 -8.87 -0.29
C PRO A 74 8.85 -7.59 -0.80
N VAL A 75 10.06 -7.31 -0.31
CA VAL A 75 10.85 -6.16 -0.74
C VAL A 75 12.05 -6.67 -1.55
N ILE A 76 12.13 -6.22 -2.80
CA ILE A 76 13.24 -6.56 -3.71
C ILE A 76 14.21 -5.40 -3.71
N VAL A 77 15.39 -5.62 -3.15
CA VAL A 77 16.44 -4.61 -2.97
C VAL A 77 17.49 -4.78 -4.07
N LEU A 78 17.64 -3.78 -4.95
CA LEU A 78 18.77 -3.68 -5.89
C LEU A 78 19.82 -2.74 -5.31
N ILE A 79 21.01 -3.29 -5.06
CA ILE A 79 22.18 -2.52 -4.65
C ILE A 79 23.06 -2.35 -5.88
N GLY A 80 23.11 -1.13 -6.40
CA GLY A 80 23.76 -0.81 -7.67
C GLY A 80 24.54 0.50 -7.64
N THR A 81 24.95 0.97 -8.82
CA THR A 81 25.63 2.25 -9.01
C THR A 81 25.12 2.90 -10.29
N SER A 82 24.95 4.21 -10.26
CA SER A 82 24.55 5.01 -11.44
C SER A 82 25.57 5.00 -12.58
N ARG A 83 26.80 4.54 -12.31
CA ARG A 83 27.90 4.48 -13.28
C ARG A 83 27.89 3.20 -14.12
N SER A 84 27.06 2.22 -13.77
CA SER A 84 26.98 0.93 -14.45
C SER A 84 25.71 0.85 -15.31
N PRO A 85 25.84 0.66 -16.64
CA PRO A 85 24.68 0.43 -17.51
C PRO A 85 23.84 -0.78 -17.10
N VAL A 86 24.49 -1.81 -16.53
CA VAL A 86 23.80 -3.02 -16.06
C VAL A 86 22.94 -2.72 -14.83
N SER A 87 23.42 -1.86 -13.92
CA SER A 87 22.64 -1.44 -12.75
C SER A 87 21.43 -0.59 -13.15
N GLU A 88 21.61 0.33 -14.10
CA GLU A 88 20.51 1.18 -14.59
C GLU A 88 19.46 0.39 -15.37
N GLN A 89 19.88 -0.63 -16.13
CA GLN A 89 18.95 -1.53 -16.81
C GLN A 89 18.10 -2.31 -15.80
N LEU A 90 18.74 -2.98 -14.83
CA LEU A 90 18.02 -3.70 -13.77
C LEU A 90 17.07 -2.78 -12.99
N ARG A 91 17.50 -1.57 -12.68
CA ARG A 91 16.66 -0.57 -12.01
C ARG A 91 15.39 -0.27 -12.83
N THR A 92 15.55 -0.09 -14.14
CA THR A 92 14.43 0.17 -15.06
C THR A 92 13.48 -1.03 -15.13
N ASP A 93 14.03 -2.24 -15.25
CA ASP A 93 13.26 -3.48 -15.34
C ASP A 93 12.44 -3.71 -14.06
N PHE A 94 13.06 -3.58 -12.88
CA PHE A 94 12.36 -3.74 -11.61
C PHE A 94 11.34 -2.65 -11.33
N THR A 95 11.61 -1.40 -11.71
CA THR A 95 10.62 -0.31 -11.59
C THR A 95 9.38 -0.63 -12.43
N THR A 96 9.59 -1.04 -13.69
CA THR A 96 8.50 -1.43 -14.60
C THR A 96 7.69 -2.62 -14.05
N LEU A 97 8.37 -3.61 -13.47
CA LEU A 97 7.69 -4.76 -12.84
C LEU A 97 6.91 -4.34 -11.59
N ALA A 98 7.47 -3.47 -10.75
CA ALA A 98 6.81 -3.02 -9.52
C ALA A 98 5.57 -2.16 -9.81
N ASP A 99 5.61 -1.33 -10.86
CA ASP A 99 4.47 -0.52 -11.27
C ASP A 99 3.31 -1.37 -11.80
N LYS A 100 3.62 -2.51 -12.43
CA LYS A 100 2.63 -3.47 -12.93
C LYS A 100 2.14 -4.47 -11.89
N SER A 101 2.86 -4.60 -10.78
CA SER A 101 2.58 -5.65 -9.78
C SER A 101 1.53 -5.25 -8.77
N GLY A 102 0.97 -4.03 -8.84
CA GLY A 102 0.06 -3.46 -7.86
C GLY A 102 0.49 -3.79 -6.43
N LEU A 103 1.72 -3.45 -6.04
CA LEU A 103 2.18 -3.68 -4.67
C LEU A 103 2.20 -5.15 -4.19
N SER A 104 2.14 -6.13 -5.10
CA SER A 104 2.44 -7.55 -4.77
C SER A 104 3.88 -7.74 -4.29
N PHE A 105 4.75 -6.80 -4.66
CA PHE A 105 6.08 -6.61 -4.08
C PHE A 105 6.44 -5.12 -4.15
N ILE A 106 7.46 -4.71 -3.41
CA ILE A 106 8.02 -3.35 -3.49
C ILE A 106 9.45 -3.41 -3.99
N PHE A 107 9.77 -2.52 -4.91
CA PHE A 107 11.13 -2.35 -5.40
C PHE A 107 11.89 -1.28 -4.61
N ALA A 108 13.04 -1.65 -4.07
CA ALA A 108 13.93 -0.78 -3.32
C ALA A 108 15.28 -0.65 -4.02
N TYR A 109 15.67 0.56 -4.38
CA TYR A 109 16.97 0.85 -4.97
C TYR A 109 17.93 1.46 -3.94
N VAL A 110 19.12 0.89 -3.83
CA VAL A 110 20.24 1.42 -3.04
C VAL A 110 21.36 1.81 -4.00
N ASP A 111 21.72 3.10 -4.00
CA ASP A 111 22.89 3.58 -4.72
C ASP A 111 24.12 3.47 -3.82
N ALA A 112 25.00 2.53 -4.12
CA ALA A 112 26.21 2.26 -3.36
C ALA A 112 27.23 3.42 -3.42
N ASP A 113 27.13 4.32 -4.41
CA ASP A 113 28.03 5.47 -4.53
C ASP A 113 27.66 6.58 -3.54
N THR A 114 26.36 6.75 -3.27
CA THR A 114 25.84 7.81 -2.39
C THR A 114 25.51 7.30 -0.98
N THR A 115 25.22 6.00 -0.83
CA THR A 115 24.85 5.36 0.43
C THR A 115 25.67 4.07 0.70
N PRO A 116 27.00 4.15 0.79
CA PRO A 116 27.87 2.98 0.93
C PRO A 116 27.62 2.19 2.22
N ASP A 117 27.17 2.86 3.28
CA ASP A 117 26.88 2.23 4.58
C ASP A 117 25.69 1.25 4.46
N VAL A 118 24.67 1.57 3.66
CA VAL A 118 23.53 0.66 3.42
C VAL A 118 24.00 -0.59 2.66
N ALA A 119 24.84 -0.43 1.64
CA ALA A 119 25.41 -1.56 0.91
C ALA A 119 26.24 -2.49 1.83
N GLN A 120 26.97 -1.92 2.80
CA GLN A 120 27.72 -2.70 3.79
C GLN A 120 26.80 -3.50 4.73
N VAL A 121 25.65 -2.94 5.14
CA VAL A 121 24.65 -3.65 5.97
C VAL A 121 24.16 -4.92 5.27
N PHE A 122 23.94 -4.87 3.96
CA PHE A 122 23.54 -6.04 3.17
C PHE A 122 24.71 -6.99 2.84
N GLY A 123 25.96 -6.63 3.16
CA GLY A 123 27.12 -7.50 3.00
C GLY A 123 27.44 -7.87 1.54
N VAL A 124 27.08 -7.02 0.58
CA VAL A 124 27.27 -7.33 -0.85
C VAL A 124 28.76 -7.39 -1.23
N GLN A 125 29.11 -8.38 -2.05
CA GLN A 125 30.49 -8.61 -2.50
C GLN A 125 30.79 -8.00 -3.88
N GLY A 126 29.76 -7.59 -4.61
CA GLY A 126 29.85 -7.02 -5.94
C GLY A 126 28.61 -6.20 -6.29
N LEU A 127 28.72 -5.35 -7.31
CA LEU A 127 27.61 -4.54 -7.82
C LEU A 127 27.38 -4.87 -9.31
N PRO A 128 26.13 -4.90 -9.79
CA PRO A 128 24.89 -4.88 -9.00
C PRO A 128 24.64 -6.21 -8.27
N THR A 129 24.00 -6.14 -7.11
CA THR A 129 23.45 -7.31 -6.39
C THR A 129 21.99 -7.05 -6.08
N THR A 130 21.13 -8.04 -6.34
CA THR A 130 19.70 -8.00 -6.01
C THR A 130 19.42 -8.98 -4.89
N ILE A 131 18.63 -8.57 -3.90
CA ILE A 131 18.27 -9.37 -2.73
C ILE A 131 16.76 -9.28 -2.51
N ALA A 132 16.09 -10.41 -2.40
CA ALA A 132 14.71 -10.49 -1.92
C ALA A 132 14.67 -10.58 -0.40
N VAL A 133 13.90 -9.70 0.24
CA VAL A 133 13.72 -9.63 1.69
C VAL A 133 12.24 -9.85 2.03
N ALA A 134 11.98 -10.76 2.96
CA ALA A 134 10.64 -10.99 3.52
C ALA A 134 10.74 -11.31 5.02
N ALA A 135 9.74 -10.91 5.80
CA ALA A 135 9.71 -11.07 7.26
C ALA A 135 11.02 -10.63 7.96
N GLY A 136 11.64 -9.55 7.45
CA GLY A 136 12.90 -9.00 7.94
C GLY A 136 14.16 -9.81 7.61
N ARG A 137 14.07 -10.80 6.70
CA ARG A 137 15.18 -11.72 6.38
C ARG A 137 15.43 -11.80 4.86
N PRO A 138 16.69 -11.90 4.42
CA PRO A 138 17.00 -12.19 3.03
C PRO A 138 16.61 -13.64 2.70
N LEU A 139 15.93 -13.83 1.57
CA LEU A 139 15.44 -15.12 1.09
C LEU A 139 16.29 -15.68 -0.05
N ALA A 140 16.59 -14.82 -1.02
CA ALA A 140 17.28 -15.17 -2.24
C ALA A 140 18.02 -13.95 -2.75
N ASP A 141 19.15 -14.19 -3.41
CA ASP A 141 19.97 -13.15 -4.02
C ASP A 141 20.57 -13.61 -5.35
N PHE A 142 20.95 -12.65 -6.18
CA PHE A 142 21.79 -12.88 -7.33
C PHE A 142 22.67 -11.67 -7.61
N GLN A 143 23.79 -11.91 -8.30
CA GLN A 143 24.74 -10.88 -8.70
C GLN A 143 24.78 -10.71 -10.22
N GLY A 144 24.96 -9.47 -10.66
CA GLY A 144 25.06 -9.11 -12.07
C GLY A 144 23.72 -8.95 -12.78
N GLY A 145 23.79 -8.64 -14.08
CA GLY A 145 22.62 -8.49 -14.94
C GLY A 145 21.97 -9.83 -15.28
N GLN A 146 20.65 -9.81 -15.44
CA GLN A 146 19.84 -10.97 -15.86
C GLN A 146 18.95 -10.55 -17.04
N PRO A 147 18.57 -11.48 -17.94
CA PRO A 147 17.53 -11.22 -18.94
C PRO A 147 16.20 -10.85 -18.29
N ALA A 148 15.40 -9.99 -18.93
CA ALA A 148 14.13 -9.51 -18.40
C ALA A 148 13.18 -10.67 -18.03
N GLU A 149 13.13 -11.72 -18.86
CA GLU A 149 12.30 -12.89 -18.62
C GLU A 149 12.73 -13.66 -17.37
N ALA A 150 14.04 -13.73 -17.11
CA ALA A 150 14.57 -14.39 -15.90
C ALA A 150 14.29 -13.55 -14.64
N ILE A 151 14.34 -12.23 -14.75
CA ILE A 151 13.98 -11.31 -13.67
C ILE A 151 12.51 -11.51 -13.31
N GLU A 152 11.62 -11.47 -14.30
CA GLU A 152 10.18 -11.64 -14.08
C GLU A 152 9.85 -13.00 -13.44
N GLN A 153 10.44 -14.08 -13.94
CA GLN A 153 10.27 -15.42 -13.36
C GLN A 153 10.77 -15.50 -11.91
N TRP A 154 11.91 -14.88 -11.62
CA TRP A 154 12.47 -14.85 -10.27
C TRP A 154 11.58 -14.05 -9.31
N VAL A 155 11.12 -12.87 -9.72
CA VAL A 155 10.18 -12.03 -8.95
C VAL A 155 8.90 -12.80 -8.65
N ASN A 156 8.30 -13.44 -9.66
CA ASN A 156 7.10 -14.25 -9.49
C ASN A 156 7.31 -15.42 -8.53
N SER A 157 8.48 -16.06 -8.58
CA SER A 157 8.84 -17.14 -7.66
C SER A 157 8.95 -16.65 -6.21
N VAL A 158 9.53 -15.46 -6.00
CA VAL A 158 9.61 -14.83 -4.67
C VAL A 158 8.21 -14.51 -4.16
N ILE A 159 7.36 -13.85 -4.96
CA ILE A 159 5.99 -13.49 -4.59
C ILE A 159 5.18 -14.75 -4.23
N GLN A 160 5.24 -15.80 -5.04
CA GLN A 160 4.51 -17.04 -4.78
C GLN A 160 5.01 -17.77 -3.52
N ALA A 161 6.32 -17.71 -3.23
CA ALA A 161 6.89 -18.37 -2.07
C ALA A 161 6.50 -17.71 -0.75
N VAL A 162 6.40 -16.37 -0.71
CA VAL A 162 6.22 -15.63 0.55
C VAL A 162 4.96 -14.77 0.64
N GLY A 163 4.35 -14.36 -0.47
CA GLY A 163 3.13 -13.54 -0.48
C GLY A 163 2.02 -14.05 0.45
N PRO A 164 1.66 -15.35 0.41
CA PRO A 164 0.62 -15.90 1.29
C PRO A 164 0.97 -15.94 2.79
N GLN A 165 2.22 -15.70 3.15
CA GLN A 165 2.73 -15.81 4.53
C GLN A 165 2.98 -14.44 5.19
N LEU A 166 2.86 -13.35 4.43
CA LEU A 166 3.08 -11.99 4.91
C LEU A 166 1.76 -11.33 5.32
N GLU A 167 1.86 -10.30 6.17
CA GLU A 167 0.70 -9.66 6.80
C GLU A 167 -0.20 -8.91 5.78
N GLY A 168 0.31 -8.63 4.59
CA GLY A 168 -0.33 -7.75 3.62
C GLY A 168 -0.11 -6.27 3.95
N LEU A 169 -0.21 -5.40 2.95
CA LEU A 169 -0.25 -3.96 3.18
C LEU A 169 -1.63 -3.59 3.77
N PRO A 170 -1.71 -2.61 4.69
CA PRO A 170 -3.00 -2.16 5.21
C PRO A 170 -3.91 -1.73 4.06
N GLU A 171 -5.17 -2.19 4.07
CA GLU A 171 -6.20 -1.87 3.07
C GLU A 171 -6.20 -0.36 2.79
N GLY A 172 -5.86 0.00 1.54
CA GLY A 172 -5.53 1.37 1.12
C GLY A 172 -4.35 1.45 0.13
N ALA A 173 -3.59 0.37 0.00
CA ALA A 173 -2.69 0.10 -1.11
C ALA A 173 -3.40 -0.82 -2.11
N PRO A 174 -3.45 -0.49 -3.42
CA PRO A 174 -3.97 -1.42 -4.41
C PRO A 174 -3.05 -2.64 -4.41
N ALA A 175 -3.51 -3.74 -3.83
CA ALA A 175 -2.96 -5.05 -4.11
C ALA A 175 -3.34 -5.37 -5.56
N ALA A 176 -2.37 -5.73 -6.40
CA ALA A 176 -2.69 -6.39 -7.65
C ALA A 176 -3.25 -7.72 -7.22
N GLU A 177 -4.55 -7.84 -7.41
CA GLU A 177 -5.06 -9.10 -7.88
C GLU A 177 -4.15 -9.61 -9.00
N SER A 178 -4.01 -10.93 -9.03
CA SER A 178 -3.60 -11.65 -10.21
C SER A 178 -4.14 -10.95 -11.45
N VAL A 179 -3.27 -10.64 -12.42
CA VAL A 179 -3.68 -10.19 -13.75
C VAL A 179 -4.42 -11.35 -14.42
N ALA A 180 -5.68 -11.54 -14.03
CA ALA A 180 -6.72 -12.00 -14.92
C ALA A 180 -6.88 -10.89 -15.97
N PRO A 181 -7.15 -11.24 -17.24
CA PRO A 181 -7.37 -10.24 -18.27
C PRO A 181 -8.43 -9.24 -17.78
N GLU A 182 -8.11 -7.94 -17.81
CA GLU A 182 -9.04 -6.84 -17.50
C GLU A 182 -10.34 -7.11 -18.26
N ASP A 183 -11.38 -7.48 -17.53
CA ASP A 183 -12.70 -7.64 -18.10
C ASP A 183 -13.17 -6.25 -18.54
N PRO A 184 -13.43 -6.01 -19.84
CA PRO A 184 -13.86 -4.70 -20.33
C PRO A 184 -15.15 -4.20 -19.64
N ARG A 185 -15.91 -5.10 -18.98
CA ARG A 185 -17.06 -4.76 -18.15
C ARG A 185 -16.67 -3.98 -16.90
N LEU A 186 -15.47 -4.16 -16.35
CA LEU A 186 -15.00 -3.43 -15.17
C LEU A 186 -14.77 -1.94 -15.44
N ASP A 187 -14.31 -1.58 -16.64
CA ASP A 187 -14.22 -0.18 -17.06
C ASP A 187 -15.60 0.47 -17.07
N ALA A 188 -16.59 -0.21 -17.65
CA ALA A 188 -17.97 0.26 -17.71
C ALA A 188 -18.60 0.40 -16.30
N ALA A 189 -18.32 -0.54 -15.39
CA ALA A 189 -18.76 -0.44 -14.00
C ALA A 189 -18.12 0.75 -13.27
N THR A 190 -16.83 0.99 -13.51
CA THR A 190 -16.08 2.11 -12.94
C THR A 190 -16.63 3.45 -13.44
N ASP A 191 -16.92 3.57 -14.73
CA ASP A 191 -17.55 4.76 -15.31
C ASP A 191 -18.96 5.01 -14.73
N ALA A 192 -19.74 3.94 -14.52
CA ALA A 192 -21.04 4.03 -13.88
C ALA A 192 -20.94 4.53 -12.43
N LEU A 193 -19.97 4.05 -11.65
CA LEU A 193 -19.72 4.56 -10.29
C LEU A 193 -19.30 6.04 -10.30
N ASN A 194 -18.40 6.43 -11.20
CA ASN A 194 -17.90 7.81 -11.30
C ASN A 194 -19.01 8.81 -11.70
N THR A 195 -20.00 8.36 -12.45
CA THR A 195 -21.16 9.16 -12.84
C THR A 195 -22.30 9.10 -11.84
N GLY A 196 -22.14 8.37 -10.72
CA GLY A 196 -23.17 8.18 -9.68
C GLY A 196 -24.30 7.25 -10.12
N ASN A 197 -24.15 6.55 -11.25
CA ASN A 197 -25.10 5.56 -11.72
C ASN A 197 -24.83 4.20 -11.06
N PHE A 198 -25.11 4.14 -9.76
CA PHE A 198 -24.88 2.93 -8.95
C PHE A 198 -25.70 1.74 -9.43
N GLU A 199 -26.92 1.95 -9.94
CA GLU A 199 -27.77 0.87 -10.48
C GLU A 199 -27.12 0.14 -11.66
N GLU A 200 -26.52 0.90 -12.58
CA GLU A 200 -25.81 0.32 -13.72
C GLU A 200 -24.54 -0.42 -13.29
N ALA A 201 -23.77 0.13 -12.34
CA ALA A 201 -22.61 -0.55 -11.78
C ALA A 201 -22.99 -1.90 -11.13
N ILE A 202 -24.08 -1.92 -10.33
CA ILE A 202 -24.59 -3.14 -9.70
C ILE A 202 -24.96 -4.18 -10.75
N ARG A 203 -25.69 -3.78 -11.80
CA ARG A 203 -26.09 -4.68 -12.90
C ARG A 203 -24.87 -5.33 -13.55
N ILE A 204 -23.82 -4.55 -13.82
CA ILE A 204 -22.60 -5.04 -14.44
C ILE A 204 -21.88 -6.04 -13.51
N TYR A 205 -21.75 -5.73 -12.22
CA TYR A 205 -21.13 -6.67 -11.27
C TYR A 205 -21.94 -7.96 -11.10
N GLU A 206 -23.27 -7.89 -11.15
CA GLU A 206 -24.13 -9.08 -11.15
C GLU A 206 -23.94 -9.96 -12.39
N GLU A 207 -23.72 -9.36 -13.57
CA GLU A 207 -23.40 -10.09 -14.80
C GLU A 207 -22.07 -10.82 -14.68
N ILE A 208 -21.04 -10.16 -14.14
CA ILE A 208 -19.74 -10.78 -13.87
C ILE A 208 -19.89 -11.93 -12.87
N LEU A 209 -20.64 -11.74 -11.78
CA LEU A 209 -20.87 -12.78 -10.77
C LEU A 209 -21.72 -13.96 -11.27
N ALA A 210 -22.52 -13.77 -12.32
CA ALA A 210 -23.25 -14.87 -12.96
C ALA A 210 -22.29 -15.86 -13.65
N GLU A 211 -21.18 -15.36 -14.18
CA GLU A 211 -20.11 -16.16 -14.79
C GLU A 211 -19.07 -16.62 -13.75
N GLU A 212 -18.76 -15.74 -12.80
CA GLU A 212 -17.74 -15.94 -11.76
C GLU A 212 -18.32 -15.84 -10.33
N PRO A 213 -19.18 -16.79 -9.91
CA PRO A 213 -19.90 -16.69 -8.64
C PRO A 213 -19.02 -16.77 -7.38
N LYS A 214 -17.74 -17.12 -7.54
CA LYS A 214 -16.76 -17.21 -6.46
C LYS A 214 -15.84 -15.99 -6.38
N ASN A 215 -15.99 -15.03 -7.29
CA ASN A 215 -15.18 -13.81 -7.29
C ASN A 215 -15.61 -12.93 -6.11
N THR A 216 -14.81 -12.97 -5.03
CA THR A 216 -15.11 -12.27 -3.78
C THR A 216 -14.97 -10.76 -3.89
N GLU A 217 -14.05 -10.32 -4.74
CA GLU A 217 -13.76 -8.91 -4.98
C GLU A 217 -14.93 -8.22 -5.70
N ILE A 218 -15.42 -8.82 -6.80
CA ILE A 218 -16.60 -8.33 -7.54
C ILE A 218 -17.83 -8.34 -6.64
N LYS A 219 -17.96 -9.36 -5.79
CA LYS A 219 -19.06 -9.44 -4.81
C LYS A 219 -19.00 -8.27 -3.82
N GLN A 220 -17.83 -7.94 -3.30
CA GLN A 220 -17.64 -6.81 -2.40
C GLN A 220 -17.89 -5.48 -3.13
N ALA A 221 -17.38 -5.30 -4.34
CA ALA A 221 -17.61 -4.10 -5.16
C ALA A 221 -19.11 -3.86 -5.43
N ARG A 222 -19.85 -4.92 -5.76
CA ARG A 222 -21.31 -4.87 -5.87
C ARG A 222 -21.97 -4.45 -4.56
N ASP A 223 -21.57 -5.05 -3.44
CA ASP A 223 -22.16 -4.75 -2.11
C ASP A 223 -21.91 -3.29 -1.70
N ILE A 224 -20.74 -2.72 -2.03
CA ILE A 224 -20.43 -1.30 -1.86
C ILE A 224 -21.33 -0.43 -2.75
N ALA A 225 -21.47 -0.76 -4.04
CA ALA A 225 -22.32 -0.01 -4.97
C ALA A 225 -23.79 0.00 -4.52
N MET A 226 -24.29 -1.14 -4.01
CA MET A 226 -25.63 -1.24 -3.43
C MET A 226 -25.80 -0.35 -2.19
N LEU A 227 -24.80 -0.28 -1.30
CA LEU A 227 -24.83 0.63 -0.15
C LEU A 227 -24.88 2.10 -0.60
N MET A 228 -24.03 2.49 -1.54
CA MET A 228 -23.99 3.86 -2.06
C MET A 228 -25.30 4.28 -2.73
N SER A 229 -25.92 3.38 -3.51
CA SER A 229 -27.22 3.60 -4.14
C SER A 229 -28.32 3.94 -3.11
N ARG A 230 -28.35 3.21 -1.99
CA ARG A 230 -29.34 3.43 -0.92
C ARG A 230 -29.14 4.74 -0.19
N LEU A 231 -27.88 5.11 0.06
CA LEU A 231 -27.56 6.39 0.69
C LEU A 231 -27.92 7.58 -0.20
N GLY A 232 -27.67 7.48 -1.52
CA GLY A 232 -28.10 8.49 -2.49
C GLY A 232 -29.62 8.65 -2.60
N SER A 233 -30.38 7.59 -2.26
CA SER A 233 -31.84 7.60 -2.24
C SER A 233 -32.44 8.14 -0.94
N THR A 234 -31.62 8.33 0.11
CA THR A 234 -32.05 8.83 1.41
C THR A 234 -32.01 10.36 1.41
N PRO A 235 -33.11 11.07 1.78
CA PRO A 235 -33.10 12.54 1.87
C PRO A 235 -32.03 13.04 2.86
N GLY A 236 -31.19 13.96 2.42
CA GLY A 236 -30.01 14.42 3.19
C GLY A 236 -30.28 15.16 4.50
N ASP A 237 -31.53 15.56 4.77
CA ASP A 237 -31.94 16.23 6.02
C ASP A 237 -32.57 15.28 7.05
N THR A 238 -32.69 13.99 6.74
CA THR A 238 -33.31 13.00 7.62
C THR A 238 -32.29 12.39 8.60
N ASP A 239 -32.55 12.50 9.90
CA ASP A 239 -31.81 11.75 10.93
C ASP A 239 -32.33 10.31 11.00
N VAL A 240 -31.87 9.48 10.07
CA VAL A 240 -32.31 8.08 9.94
C VAL A 240 -32.01 7.24 11.19
N ILE A 241 -30.98 7.60 11.97
CA ILE A 241 -30.64 6.92 13.22
C ILE A 241 -31.71 7.22 14.27
N ALA A 242 -32.07 8.50 14.45
CA ALA A 242 -33.12 8.89 15.37
C ALA A 242 -34.49 8.29 14.98
N GLU A 243 -34.81 8.21 13.69
CA GLU A 243 -36.05 7.59 13.22
C GLU A 243 -36.09 6.08 13.52
N ALA A 244 -34.99 5.37 13.33
CA ALA A 244 -34.89 3.96 13.67
C ALA A 244 -34.90 3.70 15.18
N ASP A 245 -34.36 4.63 15.98
CA ASP A 245 -34.41 4.56 17.45
C ASP A 245 -35.84 4.79 17.98
N ALA A 246 -36.61 5.65 17.31
CA ALA A 246 -38.01 5.89 17.63
C ALA A 246 -38.92 4.69 17.25
N ASP A 247 -38.54 3.93 16.23
CA ASP A 247 -39.30 2.77 15.76
C ASP A 247 -38.39 1.56 15.41
N PRO A 248 -37.81 0.89 16.42
CA PRO A 248 -36.81 -0.15 16.20
C PRO A 248 -37.38 -1.47 15.63
N GLY A 249 -38.69 -1.52 15.38
CA GLY A 249 -39.38 -2.66 14.78
C GLY A 249 -39.61 -2.51 13.28
N ASP A 250 -39.42 -1.32 12.73
CA ASP A 250 -39.59 -1.00 11.32
C ASP A 250 -38.31 -1.40 10.54
N PRO A 251 -38.38 -2.40 9.65
CA PRO A 251 -37.19 -2.86 8.93
C PRO A 251 -36.56 -1.80 8.05
N ASP A 252 -37.37 -0.94 7.41
CA ASP A 252 -36.86 0.03 6.45
C ASP A 252 -36.06 1.13 7.16
N LYS A 253 -36.57 1.62 8.29
CA LYS A 253 -35.83 2.60 9.13
C LYS A 253 -34.55 2.00 9.70
N VAL A 254 -34.63 0.77 10.21
CA VAL A 254 -33.46 0.07 10.75
C VAL A 254 -32.39 -0.15 9.68
N PHE A 255 -32.78 -0.47 8.44
CA PHE A 255 -31.84 -0.62 7.32
C PHE A 255 -31.17 0.70 6.97
N ALA A 256 -31.94 1.79 6.85
CA ALA A 256 -31.39 3.11 6.58
C ALA A 256 -30.41 3.57 7.68
N ALA A 257 -30.75 3.35 8.94
CA ALA A 257 -29.87 3.65 10.07
C ALA A 257 -28.59 2.80 10.06
N ALA A 258 -28.70 1.50 9.76
CA ALA A 258 -27.55 0.61 9.67
C ALA A 258 -26.60 1.04 8.54
N ASP A 259 -27.12 1.40 7.36
CA ASP A 259 -26.32 1.90 6.23
C ASP A 259 -25.60 3.22 6.61
N ALA A 260 -26.30 4.13 7.30
CA ALA A 260 -25.70 5.38 7.79
C ALA A 260 -24.62 5.14 8.86
N GLU A 261 -24.83 4.20 9.78
CA GLU A 261 -23.86 3.82 10.81
C GLU A 261 -22.60 3.20 10.20
N ILE A 262 -22.73 2.40 9.12
CA ILE A 262 -21.58 1.85 8.38
C ILE A 262 -20.73 2.97 7.78
N VAL A 263 -21.36 3.93 7.09
CA VAL A 263 -20.64 5.05 6.47
C VAL A 263 -20.07 6.02 7.49
N ALA A 264 -20.72 6.16 8.65
CA ALA A 264 -20.19 6.92 9.78
C ALA A 264 -19.01 6.21 10.50
N GLY A 265 -18.60 5.02 10.05
CA GLY A 265 -17.50 4.26 10.64
C GLY A 265 -17.87 3.52 11.94
N ASN A 266 -19.17 3.31 12.19
CA ASN A 266 -19.72 2.66 13.37
C ASN A 266 -20.38 1.30 13.04
N PRO A 267 -19.65 0.32 12.46
CA PRO A 267 -20.23 -0.95 12.01
C PRO A 267 -20.80 -1.80 13.15
N GLU A 268 -20.25 -1.68 14.36
CA GLU A 268 -20.76 -2.39 15.52
C GLU A 268 -22.18 -1.97 15.87
N ALA A 269 -22.51 -0.68 15.74
CA ALA A 269 -23.87 -0.17 15.94
C ALA A 269 -24.83 -0.74 14.89
N ALA A 270 -24.43 -0.71 13.62
CA ALA A 270 -25.20 -1.27 12.50
C ALA A 270 -25.52 -2.76 12.71
N PHE A 271 -24.49 -3.55 13.06
CA PHE A 271 -24.66 -4.98 13.32
C PHE A 271 -25.56 -5.24 14.53
N ASN A 272 -25.39 -4.49 15.61
CA ASN A 272 -26.22 -4.63 16.81
C ASN A 272 -27.69 -4.36 16.50
N ARG A 273 -27.98 -3.30 15.75
CA ARG A 273 -29.34 -2.90 15.36
C ARG A 273 -30.01 -3.97 14.50
N LEU A 274 -29.32 -4.46 13.47
CA LEU A 274 -29.84 -5.49 12.59
C LEU A 274 -30.03 -6.84 13.30
N ILE A 275 -29.12 -7.24 14.20
CA ILE A 275 -29.29 -8.44 15.01
C ILE A 275 -30.50 -8.30 15.94
N ALA A 276 -30.70 -7.14 16.55
CA ALA A 276 -31.89 -6.88 17.37
C ALA A 276 -33.18 -7.01 16.54
N LEU A 277 -33.22 -6.43 15.34
CA LEU A 277 -34.36 -6.58 14.42
C LEU A 277 -34.56 -8.04 13.98
N LEU A 278 -33.48 -8.79 13.76
CA LEU A 278 -33.54 -10.21 13.37
C LEU A 278 -34.24 -11.08 14.43
N THR A 279 -34.10 -10.74 15.71
CA THR A 279 -34.78 -11.46 16.80
C THR A 279 -36.29 -11.15 16.91
N ARG A 280 -36.74 -10.06 16.29
CA ARG A 280 -38.14 -9.57 16.34
C ARG A 280 -38.94 -9.91 15.08
N THR A 281 -38.26 -10.29 14.00
CA THR A 281 -38.86 -10.55 12.69
C THR A 281 -39.03 -12.05 12.44
N ALA A 282 -39.97 -12.40 11.56
CA ALA A 282 -40.24 -13.78 11.17
C ALA A 282 -40.52 -13.91 9.67
N GLY A 283 -40.39 -15.12 9.13
CA GLY A 283 -40.64 -15.39 7.71
C GLY A 283 -39.80 -14.52 6.79
N LYS A 284 -40.44 -13.90 5.79
CA LYS A 284 -39.76 -13.10 4.75
C LYS A 284 -38.99 -11.90 5.31
N GLU A 285 -39.49 -11.27 6.37
CA GLU A 285 -38.80 -10.15 7.01
C GLU A 285 -37.49 -10.62 7.67
N LYS A 286 -37.52 -11.76 8.36
CA LYS A 286 -36.33 -12.36 8.96
C LYS A 286 -35.27 -12.68 7.89
N ASP A 287 -35.69 -13.22 6.75
CA ASP A 287 -34.81 -13.48 5.62
C ASP A 287 -34.20 -12.20 5.04
N ALA A 288 -34.98 -11.11 4.95
CA ALA A 288 -34.49 -9.81 4.49
C ALA A 288 -33.40 -9.25 5.43
N VAL A 289 -33.64 -9.28 6.75
CA VAL A 289 -32.65 -8.81 7.75
C VAL A 289 -31.39 -9.68 7.73
N LYS A 290 -31.55 -11.01 7.58
CA LYS A 290 -30.44 -11.94 7.44
C LYS A 290 -29.58 -11.60 6.22
N ASN A 291 -30.21 -11.36 5.08
CA ASN A 291 -29.50 -11.01 3.84
C ASN A 291 -28.77 -9.67 3.98
N ARG A 292 -29.40 -8.67 4.60
CA ARG A 292 -28.76 -7.38 4.88
C ARG A 292 -27.52 -7.52 5.78
N LEU A 293 -27.58 -8.34 6.83
CA LEU A 293 -26.41 -8.63 7.67
C LEU A 293 -25.27 -9.26 6.86
N ILE A 294 -25.58 -10.22 5.99
CA ILE A 294 -24.57 -10.89 5.16
C ILE A 294 -23.93 -9.92 4.17
N GLU A 295 -24.72 -9.05 3.55
CA GLU A 295 -24.24 -7.98 2.66
C GLU A 295 -23.30 -7.03 3.42
N LEU A 296 -23.71 -6.49 4.58
CA LEU A 296 -22.86 -5.58 5.34
C LEU A 296 -21.61 -6.25 5.91
N PHE A 297 -21.66 -7.54 6.26
CA PHE A 297 -20.45 -8.30 6.61
C PHE A 297 -19.50 -8.47 5.44
N GLY A 298 -20.00 -8.46 4.21
CA GLY A 298 -19.20 -8.56 2.98
C GLY A 298 -18.35 -7.31 2.72
N LEU A 299 -18.64 -6.19 3.39
CA LEU A 299 -17.90 -4.94 3.25
C LEU A 299 -16.59 -4.90 4.05
N PHE A 300 -16.35 -5.88 4.92
CA PHE A 300 -15.21 -5.93 5.83
C PHE A 300 -14.42 -7.21 5.64
N ASP A 301 -13.15 -7.20 6.08
CA ASP A 301 -12.33 -8.40 6.14
C ASP A 301 -13.00 -9.52 6.97
N ALA A 302 -12.86 -10.76 6.50
CA ALA A 302 -13.50 -11.92 7.12
C ALA A 302 -13.00 -12.21 8.55
N THR A 303 -11.81 -11.71 8.90
CA THR A 303 -11.18 -11.85 10.22
C THR A 303 -11.42 -10.66 11.14
N ASP A 304 -12.15 -9.63 10.70
CA ASP A 304 -12.50 -8.48 11.54
C ASP A 304 -13.21 -8.97 12.84
N PRO A 305 -12.67 -8.64 14.03
CA PRO A 305 -13.24 -9.09 15.31
C PRO A 305 -14.72 -8.72 15.48
N ARG A 306 -15.14 -7.58 14.93
CA ARG A 306 -16.53 -7.08 14.98
C ARG A 306 -17.44 -7.96 14.12
N VAL A 307 -16.97 -8.34 12.93
CA VAL A 307 -17.68 -9.24 12.01
C VAL A 307 -17.78 -10.65 12.60
N LEU A 308 -16.67 -11.19 13.14
CA LEU A 308 -16.65 -12.51 13.77
C LEU A 308 -17.63 -12.57 14.95
N SER A 309 -17.61 -11.57 15.82
CA SER A 309 -18.55 -11.44 16.95
C SER A 309 -20.01 -11.33 16.47
N ALA A 310 -20.28 -10.48 15.47
CA ALA A 310 -21.62 -10.28 14.93
C ALA A 310 -22.17 -11.53 14.23
N ARG A 311 -21.34 -12.27 13.46
CA ARG A 311 -21.72 -13.55 12.84
C ARG A 311 -22.11 -14.59 13.87
N GLY A 312 -21.36 -14.69 14.98
CA GLY A 312 -21.69 -15.58 16.09
C GLY A 312 -23.06 -15.26 16.69
N ARG A 313 -23.31 -13.97 16.97
CA ARG A 313 -24.60 -13.51 17.52
C ARG A 313 -25.76 -13.66 16.54
N MET A 314 -25.54 -13.41 15.26
CA MET A 314 -26.51 -13.65 14.20
C MET A 314 -26.91 -15.13 14.14
N ALA A 315 -25.93 -16.05 14.17
CA ALA A 315 -26.22 -17.48 14.21
C ALA A 315 -27.09 -17.85 15.42
N SER A 316 -26.78 -17.34 16.60
CA SER A 316 -27.61 -17.54 17.81
C SER A 316 -29.00 -16.92 17.75
N ALA A 317 -29.24 -15.91 16.91
CA ALA A 317 -30.57 -15.32 16.71
C ALA A 317 -31.41 -16.06 15.64
N LEU A 318 -30.77 -16.90 14.83
CA LEU A 318 -31.43 -17.70 13.80
C LEU A 318 -31.99 -19.02 14.35
N TYR A 319 -31.37 -19.58 15.40
CA TYR A 319 -31.68 -20.88 16.02
C TYR A 319 -32.13 -20.73 17.47
#